data_AF-A0A9P9KTQ7-F1
#
_entry.id   AF-A0A9P9KTQ7-F1
#
_cell.length_a   1.000
_cell.length_b   1.000
_cell.length_c   1.000
_cell.angle_alpha   90.00
_cell.angle_beta   90.00
_cell.angle_gamma   90.00
#
_symmetry.space_group_name_H-M   'P 1'
#
loop_
_entity.id
_entity.type
_entity.pdbx_description
1 polymer ?
#
loop_
_entity_poly.entity_id
_entity_poly.type
_entity_poly.pdbx_seq_one_letter_code
_entity_poly.pdbx_strand_id
1 'polypeptide(L)'
;MLNLLQTLGRDDRFRSIQLFGFSREYLDIQEAMLDIAEPLSLSKPWVEAYIRLCVEEMINASTILSRWPSGLRQEVNEAPAKGEKGIFRWAVSQLDILLRLKTTDKIRKAISSLPETLDEAYERILYYIHVDDRELVRHVLWWIHAYNTLLSSRGGDILTQILLDAYRMCEEKSGSPDLCLVDIGQLKERYRCLIT
;
A
#
# COMPACT_ATOMS: atom_id res chain seq x y z
N MET A 1 10.51 11.75 -18.26
CA MET A 1 11.40 11.58 -17.08
C MET A 1 12.69 10.83 -17.44
N LEU A 2 12.62 9.64 -18.08
CA LEU A 2 13.82 8.85 -18.44
C LEU A 2 14.85 9.63 -19.28
N ASN A 3 14.41 10.41 -20.27
CA ASN A 3 15.30 11.25 -21.09
C ASN A 3 16.10 12.28 -20.27
N LEU A 4 15.52 12.80 -19.17
CA LEU A 4 16.22 13.73 -18.29
C LEU A 4 17.35 13.02 -17.53
N LEU A 5 17.08 11.82 -17.01
CA LEU A 5 18.07 11.00 -16.31
C LEU A 5 19.22 10.59 -17.24
N GLN A 6 18.93 10.26 -18.50
CA GLN A 6 19.96 10.02 -19.51
C GLN A 6 20.85 11.24 -19.78
N THR A 7 20.25 12.43 -19.89
CA THR A 7 21.02 13.67 -20.05
C THR A 7 21.92 13.93 -18.84
N LEU A 8 21.41 13.74 -17.63
CA LEU A 8 22.20 13.94 -16.41
C LEU A 8 23.32 12.91 -16.26
N GLY A 9 23.08 11.65 -16.66
CA GLY A 9 24.08 10.58 -16.54
C GLY A 9 25.20 10.61 -17.59
N ARG A 10 24.94 11.17 -18.78
CA ARG A 10 25.93 11.22 -19.89
C ARG A 10 26.71 12.52 -19.97
N ASP A 11 26.17 13.61 -19.45
CA ASP A 11 26.75 14.93 -19.63
C ASP A 11 27.81 15.21 -18.55
N ASP A 12 29.05 15.42 -19.00
CA ASP A 12 30.22 15.68 -18.14
C ASP A 12 30.02 16.88 -17.19
N ARG A 13 29.13 17.81 -17.53
CA ARG A 13 28.80 18.97 -16.68
C ARG A 13 28.21 18.56 -15.32
N PHE A 14 27.63 17.36 -15.22
CA PHE A 14 26.97 16.87 -14.00
C PHE A 14 27.76 15.77 -13.28
N ARG A 15 29.05 15.59 -13.60
CA ARG A 15 29.89 14.52 -13.03
C ARG A 15 30.09 14.60 -11.50
N SER A 16 29.81 15.74 -10.89
CA SER A 16 29.80 15.91 -9.42
C SER A 16 28.51 15.40 -8.75
N ILE A 17 27.48 15.04 -9.53
CA ILE A 17 26.20 14.55 -9.03
C ILE A 17 26.20 13.02 -9.05
N GLN A 18 25.94 12.41 -7.90
CA GLN A 18 25.66 10.98 -7.79
C GLN A 18 24.15 10.78 -7.76
N LEU A 19 23.64 9.93 -8.64
CA LEU A 19 22.23 9.60 -8.75
C LEU A 19 21.98 8.20 -8.22
N PHE A 20 21.00 8.08 -7.32
CA PHE A 20 20.47 6.81 -6.89
C PHE A 20 18.98 6.76 -7.22
N GLY A 21 18.55 5.72 -7.94
CA GLY A 21 17.18 5.58 -8.40
C GLY A 21 16.61 4.22 -8.05
N PHE A 22 15.31 4.19 -7.72
CA PHE A 22 14.56 2.96 -7.55
C PHE A 22 13.52 2.86 -8.67
N SER A 23 13.38 1.69 -9.27
CA SER A 23 12.37 1.44 -10.31
C SER A 23 11.85 0.01 -10.21
N ARG A 24 10.71 -0.24 -10.87
CA ARG A 24 10.27 -1.61 -11.17
C ARG A 24 11.04 -2.15 -12.36
N GLU A 25 11.09 -3.47 -12.47
CA GLU A 25 11.77 -4.16 -13.56
C GLU A 25 10.94 -4.09 -14.87
N TYR A 26 10.89 -2.90 -15.47
CA TYR A 26 10.29 -2.69 -16.78
C TYR A 26 11.36 -2.57 -17.85
N LEU A 27 11.08 -3.15 -19.01
CA LEU A 27 12.04 -3.25 -20.11
C LEU A 27 12.50 -1.87 -20.60
N ASP A 28 11.57 -0.93 -20.73
CA ASP A 28 11.85 0.46 -21.16
C ASP A 28 12.80 1.19 -20.19
N ILE A 29 12.67 0.92 -18.89
CA ILE A 29 13.56 1.49 -17.87
C ILE A 29 14.94 0.82 -17.92
N GLN A 30 14.99 -0.52 -18.05
CA GLN A 30 16.26 -1.24 -18.15
C GLN A 30 17.06 -0.77 -19.37
N GLU A 31 16.43 -0.71 -20.54
CA GLU A 31 17.06 -0.24 -21.78
C GLU A 31 17.53 1.22 -21.64
N ALA A 32 16.72 2.09 -21.02
CA ALA A 32 17.07 3.49 -20.86
C ALA A 32 18.23 3.73 -19.87
N MET A 33 18.43 2.85 -18.89
CA MET A 33 19.42 3.02 -17.82
C MET A 33 20.74 2.27 -18.07
N LEU A 34 20.75 1.32 -19.02
CA LEU A 34 21.87 0.40 -19.27
C LEU A 34 23.21 1.11 -19.50
N ASP A 35 23.18 2.29 -20.15
CA ASP A 35 24.39 3.05 -20.49
C ASP A 35 24.86 4.04 -19.40
N ILE A 36 24.04 4.28 -18.37
CA ILE A 36 24.26 5.37 -17.40
C ILE A 36 24.23 4.92 -15.94
N ALA A 37 23.83 3.68 -15.67
CA ALA A 37 23.67 3.18 -14.31
C ALA A 37 24.02 1.69 -14.23
N GLU A 38 24.59 1.32 -13.09
CA GLU A 38 24.79 -0.09 -12.73
C GLU A 38 23.51 -0.65 -12.11
N PRO A 39 22.97 -1.77 -12.63
CA PRO A 39 21.75 -2.36 -12.09
C PRO A 39 22.03 -3.00 -10.73
N LEU A 40 21.46 -2.41 -9.67
CA LEU A 40 21.45 -3.03 -8.35
C LEU A 40 20.13 -3.78 -8.15
N SER A 41 20.14 -5.09 -8.39
CA SER A 41 18.99 -5.93 -8.08
C SER A 41 18.88 -6.11 -6.57
N LEU A 42 17.74 -5.69 -6.00
CA LEU A 42 17.38 -6.03 -4.63
C LEU A 42 17.01 -7.52 -4.59
N SER A 43 17.96 -8.38 -4.25
CA SER A 43 17.73 -9.82 -4.23
C SER A 43 16.59 -10.17 -3.27
N LYS A 44 15.78 -11.15 -3.65
CA LYS A 44 14.62 -11.62 -2.86
C LYS A 44 14.96 -11.96 -1.39
N PRO A 45 16.10 -12.61 -1.07
CA PRO A 45 16.44 -12.91 0.33
C PRO A 45 16.62 -11.67 1.21
N TRP A 46 17.27 -10.61 0.70
CA TRP A 46 17.44 -9.35 1.45
C TRP A 46 16.11 -8.65 1.68
N VAL A 47 15.24 -8.65 0.68
CA VAL A 47 13.90 -8.07 0.78
C VAL A 47 13.05 -8.85 1.79
N GLU A 48 13.08 -10.18 1.77
CA GLU A 48 12.37 -11.02 2.73
C GLU A 48 12.87 -10.81 4.17
N ALA A 49 14.19 -10.73 4.37
CA ALA A 49 14.78 -10.44 5.68
C ALA A 49 14.40 -9.05 6.19
N TYR A 50 14.41 -8.05 5.31
CA TYR A 50 14.00 -6.68 5.64
C TYR A 50 12.51 -6.60 5.99
N ILE A 51 11.64 -7.28 5.22
CA ILE A 51 10.21 -7.35 5.52
C ILE A 51 9.97 -7.95 6.91
N ARG A 52 10.65 -9.04 7.28
CA ARG A 52 10.55 -9.64 8.62
C ARG A 52 10.95 -8.65 9.72
N LEU A 53 12.07 -7.96 9.53
CA LEU A 53 12.54 -6.96 10.49
C LEU A 53 11.51 -5.83 10.68
N CYS A 54 10.97 -5.30 9.59
CA CYS A 54 9.94 -4.26 9.68
C CYS A 54 8.64 -4.77 10.33
N VAL A 55 8.22 -5.99 10.04
CA VAL A 55 7.03 -6.60 10.67
C VAL A 55 7.25 -6.76 12.17
N GLU A 56 8.43 -7.19 12.59
CA GLU A 56 8.80 -7.29 14.00
C GLU A 56 8.78 -5.91 14.68
N GLU A 57 9.35 -4.88 14.05
CA GLU A 57 9.27 -3.51 14.54
C GLU A 57 7.82 -3.01 14.66
N MET A 58 6.96 -3.31 13.68
CA MET A 58 5.54 -2.95 13.72
C MET A 58 4.79 -3.67 14.84
N ILE A 59 5.08 -4.96 15.07
CA ILE A 59 4.51 -5.73 16.19
C ILE A 59 4.91 -5.10 17.52
N ASN A 60 6.17 -4.70 17.66
CA ASN A 60 6.70 -4.11 18.88
C ASN A 60 6.19 -2.68 19.11
N ALA A 61 6.00 -1.88 18.05
CA ALA A 61 5.45 -0.54 18.13
C ALA A 61 3.95 -0.53 18.45
N SER A 62 3.22 -1.60 18.12
CA SER A 62 1.78 -1.71 18.39
C SER A 62 1.51 -2.15 19.83
N THR A 63 0.74 -1.35 20.57
CA THR A 63 0.28 -1.67 21.93
C THR A 63 -0.64 -2.90 21.98
N ILE A 64 -1.28 -3.25 20.86
CA ILE A 64 -2.18 -4.40 20.75
C ILE A 64 -1.38 -5.66 20.40
N LEU A 65 -0.52 -5.60 19.36
CA LEU A 65 0.24 -6.76 18.88
C LEU A 65 1.33 -7.19 19.87
N SER A 66 1.97 -6.24 20.55
CA SER A 66 3.00 -6.54 21.57
C SER A 66 2.46 -7.39 22.73
N ARG A 67 1.15 -7.32 23.01
CA ARG A 67 0.47 -8.12 24.05
C ARG A 67 0.20 -9.56 23.63
N TRP A 68 0.39 -9.91 22.36
CA TRP A 68 0.12 -11.26 21.87
C TRP A 68 1.16 -12.27 22.40
N PRO A 69 0.77 -13.54 22.58
CA PRO A 69 1.71 -14.60 22.95
C PRO A 69 2.88 -14.65 21.97
N SER A 70 4.08 -14.95 22.46
CA SER A 70 5.30 -15.02 21.63
C SER A 70 5.16 -15.95 20.43
N GLY A 71 4.53 -17.13 20.62
CA GLY A 71 4.26 -18.06 19.53
C GLY A 71 3.37 -17.45 18.42
N LEU A 72 2.35 -16.68 18.78
CA LEU A 72 1.49 -16.02 17.80
C LEU A 72 2.22 -14.91 17.05
N ARG A 73 3.07 -14.14 17.74
CA ARG A 73 3.91 -13.11 17.11
C ARG A 73 4.91 -13.72 16.12
N GLN A 74 5.48 -14.88 16.46
CA GLN A 74 6.36 -15.61 15.57
C GLN A 74 5.63 -16.12 14.33
N GLU A 75 4.44 -16.73 14.50
CA GLU A 75 3.59 -17.17 13.37
C GLU A 75 3.29 -16.02 12.39
N VAL A 76 3.03 -14.82 12.92
CA VAL A 76 2.79 -13.61 12.12
C VAL A 76 4.05 -13.11 11.42
N ASN A 77 5.21 -13.15 12.09
CA ASN A 77 6.48 -12.72 11.48
C ASN A 77 6.95 -13.68 10.37
N GLU A 78 6.61 -14.96 10.47
CA GLU A 78 6.94 -15.97 9.47
C GLU A 78 5.98 -16.00 8.27
N ALA A 79 4.75 -15.50 8.44
CA ALA A 79 3.72 -15.47 7.40
C ALA A 79 4.13 -14.70 6.12
N PRO A 80 4.77 -13.52 6.17
CA PRO A 80 5.30 -12.81 5.00
C PRO A 80 6.25 -13.61 4.12
N ALA A 81 6.96 -14.58 4.68
CA ALA A 81 7.85 -15.44 3.91
C ALA A 81 7.12 -16.49 3.07
N LYS A 82 5.82 -16.69 3.31
CA LYS A 82 4.97 -17.69 2.63
C LYS A 82 4.14 -17.10 1.49
N GLY A 83 3.92 -15.79 1.48
CA GLY A 83 3.11 -15.08 0.46
C GLY A 83 3.90 -14.63 -0.77
N GLU A 84 3.33 -13.67 -1.50
CA GLU A 84 3.92 -13.09 -2.71
C GLU A 84 5.28 -12.43 -2.40
N LYS A 85 6.36 -13.14 -2.75
CA LYS A 85 7.73 -12.85 -2.33
C LYS A 85 8.17 -11.44 -2.72
N GLY A 86 8.44 -10.62 -1.71
CA GLY A 86 9.09 -9.31 -1.87
C GLY A 86 8.17 -8.09 -1.86
N ILE A 87 6.88 -8.26 -1.54
CA ILE A 87 5.95 -7.12 -1.46
C ILE A 87 5.72 -6.73 0.00
N PHE A 88 6.44 -5.70 0.47
CA PHE A 88 6.24 -5.12 1.80
C PHE A 88 4.77 -4.73 2.07
N ARG A 89 4.07 -4.22 1.04
CA ARG A 89 2.66 -3.84 1.14
C ARG A 89 1.75 -5.03 1.49
N TRP A 90 2.05 -6.23 0.98
CA TRP A 90 1.31 -7.43 1.34
C TRP A 90 1.41 -7.69 2.85
N ALA A 91 2.63 -7.63 3.42
CA ALA A 91 2.85 -7.86 4.85
C ALA A 91 2.11 -6.85 5.74
N VAL A 92 2.15 -5.57 5.37
CA VAL A 92 1.41 -4.50 6.07
C VAL A 92 -0.11 -4.75 5.98
N SER A 93 -0.62 -5.12 4.81
CA SER A 93 -2.04 -5.44 4.63
C SER A 93 -2.49 -6.63 5.49
N GLN A 94 -1.64 -7.66 5.65
CA GLN A 94 -1.96 -8.78 6.53
C GLN A 94 -2.01 -8.34 8.00
N LEU A 95 -1.05 -7.54 8.46
CA LEU A 95 -1.04 -7.04 9.85
C LEU A 95 -2.32 -6.25 10.19
N ASP A 96 -2.81 -5.43 9.26
CA ASP A 96 -4.04 -4.66 9.44
C ASP A 96 -5.28 -5.56 9.55
N ILE A 97 -5.37 -6.61 8.72
CA ILE A 97 -6.44 -7.61 8.83
C ILE A 97 -6.39 -8.28 10.20
N LEU A 98 -5.20 -8.68 10.66
CA LEU A 98 -5.03 -9.35 11.94
C LEU A 98 -5.36 -8.45 13.13
N LEU A 99 -5.07 -7.14 13.04
CA LEU A 99 -5.45 -6.14 14.06
C LEU A 99 -6.97 -6.01 14.24
N ARG A 100 -7.77 -6.30 13.21
CA ARG A 100 -9.25 -6.27 13.29
C ARG A 100 -9.82 -7.49 14.02
N LEU A 101 -9.03 -8.55 14.21
CA LEU A 101 -9.48 -9.80 14.82
C LEU A 101 -9.31 -9.76 16.33
N LYS A 102 -10.40 -10.04 17.06
CA LYS A 102 -10.46 -9.95 18.53
C LYS A 102 -10.11 -11.24 19.27
N THR A 103 -9.84 -12.34 18.56
CA THR A 103 -9.68 -13.67 19.18
C THR A 103 -8.52 -14.43 18.55
N THR A 104 -7.68 -15.05 19.38
CA THR A 104 -6.51 -15.83 18.98
C THR A 104 -6.82 -16.90 17.94
N ASP A 105 -7.94 -17.62 18.08
CA ASP A 105 -8.33 -18.65 17.10
C ASP A 105 -8.66 -18.08 15.73
N LYS A 106 -9.31 -16.90 15.69
CA LYS A 106 -9.58 -16.18 14.45
C LYS A 106 -8.29 -15.68 13.81
N ILE A 107 -7.34 -15.22 14.62
CA ILE A 107 -6.02 -14.77 14.15
C ILE A 107 -5.26 -15.94 13.52
N ARG A 108 -5.15 -17.09 14.20
CA ARG A 108 -4.51 -18.28 13.64
C ARG A 108 -5.19 -18.77 12.37
N LYS A 109 -6.52 -18.75 12.33
CA LYS A 109 -7.27 -19.11 11.12
C LYS A 109 -6.96 -18.16 9.98
N ALA A 110 -6.92 -16.84 10.23
CA ALA A 110 -6.56 -15.85 9.23
C ALA A 110 -5.12 -16.00 8.72
N ILE A 111 -4.16 -16.33 9.60
CA ILE A 111 -2.77 -16.66 9.24
C ILE A 111 -2.72 -17.93 8.37
N SER A 112 -3.54 -18.94 8.68
CA SER A 112 -3.60 -20.17 7.89
C SER A 112 -4.27 -19.99 6.53
N SER A 113 -5.11 -18.98 6.39
CA SER A 113 -5.87 -18.69 5.17
C SER A 113 -5.37 -17.43 4.49
N LEU A 114 -4.10 -17.05 4.58
CA LEU A 114 -3.60 -15.80 3.99
C LEU A 114 -3.82 -15.79 2.47
N PRO A 115 -4.11 -14.61 1.88
CA PRO A 115 -4.28 -14.50 0.44
C PRO A 115 -2.94 -14.75 -0.26
N GLU A 116 -2.93 -15.59 -1.29
CA GLU A 116 -1.71 -15.96 -2.03
C GLU A 116 -1.22 -14.81 -2.92
N THR A 117 -2.13 -13.91 -3.31
CA THR A 117 -1.86 -12.78 -4.20
C THR A 117 -2.32 -11.44 -3.59
N LEU A 118 -1.76 -10.33 -4.09
CA LEU A 118 -2.29 -9.00 -3.79
C LEU A 118 -3.76 -8.84 -4.19
N ASP A 119 -4.19 -9.42 -5.31
CA ASP A 119 -5.57 -9.30 -5.79
C ASP A 119 -6.55 -9.94 -4.80
N GLU A 120 -6.26 -11.14 -4.31
CA GLU A 120 -7.03 -11.78 -3.25
C GLU A 120 -7.03 -10.98 -1.94
N ALA A 121 -5.90 -10.33 -1.62
CA ALA A 121 -5.83 -9.45 -0.46
C ALA A 121 -6.76 -8.23 -0.62
N TYR A 122 -6.79 -7.62 -1.80
CA TYR A 122 -7.70 -6.51 -2.09
C TYR A 122 -9.16 -6.94 -2.13
N GLU A 123 -9.50 -8.09 -2.72
CA GLU A 123 -10.86 -8.62 -2.70
C GLU A 123 -11.38 -8.79 -1.26
N ARG A 124 -10.55 -9.34 -0.37
CA ARG A 124 -10.91 -9.49 1.05
C ARG A 124 -11.08 -8.14 1.73
N ILE A 125 -10.16 -7.20 1.51
CA ILE A 125 -10.27 -5.86 2.10
C ILE A 125 -11.57 -5.21 1.65
N LEU A 126 -11.90 -5.27 0.35
CA LEU A 126 -13.13 -4.72 -0.21
C LEU A 126 -14.38 -5.42 0.34
N TYR A 127 -14.31 -6.73 0.54
CA TYR A 127 -15.39 -7.51 1.16
C TYR A 127 -15.68 -7.09 2.61
N TYR A 128 -14.64 -6.77 3.38
CA TYR A 128 -14.74 -6.34 4.79
C TYR A 128 -15.21 -4.88 4.97
N ILE A 129 -15.40 -4.12 3.90
CA ILE A 129 -15.98 -2.77 3.97
C ILE A 129 -17.44 -2.86 4.45
N HIS A 130 -17.75 -2.08 5.47
CA HIS A 130 -19.10 -2.00 6.05
C HIS A 130 -20.10 -1.56 4.97
N VAL A 131 -21.33 -2.07 4.99
CA VAL A 131 -22.33 -1.81 3.94
C VAL A 131 -22.56 -0.31 3.74
N ASP A 132 -22.62 0.44 4.84
CA ASP A 132 -22.79 1.90 4.83
C ASP A 132 -21.62 2.65 4.15
N ASP A 133 -20.41 2.08 4.20
CA ASP A 133 -19.20 2.68 3.63
C ASP A 133 -19.00 2.31 2.15
N ARG A 134 -19.76 1.33 1.61
CA ARG A 134 -19.51 0.78 0.25
C ARG A 134 -19.73 1.79 -0.85
N GLU A 135 -20.79 2.60 -0.75
CA GLU A 135 -21.08 3.65 -1.72
C GLU A 135 -19.95 4.68 -1.77
N LEU A 136 -19.54 5.18 -0.61
CA LEU A 136 -18.43 6.12 -0.47
C LEU A 136 -17.14 5.54 -1.05
N VAL A 137 -16.74 4.33 -0.64
CA VAL A 137 -15.48 3.73 -1.09
C VAL A 137 -15.51 3.50 -2.60
N ARG A 138 -16.64 3.07 -3.18
CA ARG A 138 -16.76 2.90 -4.63
C ARG A 138 -16.59 4.21 -5.38
N HIS A 139 -17.21 5.29 -4.90
CA HIS A 139 -17.05 6.61 -5.49
C HIS A 139 -15.59 7.08 -5.40
N VAL A 140 -14.97 6.99 -4.23
CA VAL A 140 -13.56 7.37 -4.03
C VAL A 140 -12.64 6.58 -4.98
N LEU A 141 -12.81 5.27 -5.10
CA LEU A 141 -12.03 4.43 -6.02
C LEU A 141 -12.25 4.80 -7.48
N TRP A 142 -13.49 5.09 -7.87
CA TRP A 142 -13.80 5.51 -9.24
C TRP A 142 -13.15 6.85 -9.57
N TRP A 143 -13.16 7.81 -8.63
CA TRP A 143 -12.51 9.10 -8.81
C TRP A 143 -10.98 8.97 -8.89
N ILE A 144 -10.38 8.13 -8.04
CA ILE A 144 -8.94 7.81 -8.12
C ILE A 144 -8.61 7.21 -9.48
N HIS A 145 -9.41 6.26 -9.96
CA HIS A 145 -9.21 5.66 -11.27
C HIS A 145 -9.36 6.68 -12.40
N ALA A 146 -10.43 7.47 -12.40
CA ALA A 146 -10.70 8.49 -13.41
C ALA A 146 -9.58 9.53 -13.46
N TYR A 147 -9.13 10.02 -12.31
CA TYR A 147 -7.99 10.94 -12.23
C TYR A 147 -6.72 10.30 -12.75
N ASN A 148 -6.37 9.09 -12.33
CA ASN A 148 -5.17 8.42 -12.82
C ASN A 148 -5.25 8.26 -14.34
N THR A 149 -6.37 7.82 -14.90
CA THR A 149 -6.54 7.65 -16.34
C THR A 149 -6.48 8.98 -17.11
N LEU A 150 -7.02 10.06 -16.55
CA LEU A 150 -7.13 11.37 -17.22
C LEU A 150 -5.93 12.31 -16.99
N LEU A 151 -5.20 12.15 -15.88
CA LEU A 151 -4.14 13.06 -15.40
C LEU A 151 -2.80 12.36 -15.13
N SER A 152 -2.63 11.10 -15.56
CA SER A 152 -1.37 10.30 -15.47
C SER A 152 -0.10 11.06 -15.87
N SER A 153 -0.21 12.10 -16.71
CA SER A 153 0.92 12.90 -17.17
C SER A 153 1.51 13.88 -16.13
N ARG A 154 0.88 14.07 -14.96
CA ARG A 154 1.31 15.08 -13.96
C ARG A 154 1.73 14.56 -12.57
N GLY A 155 1.64 13.26 -12.29
CA GLY A 155 2.33 12.64 -11.14
C GLY A 155 2.03 13.23 -9.76
N GLY A 156 0.81 13.69 -9.49
CA GLY A 156 0.38 14.12 -8.17
C GLY A 156 -0.70 13.19 -7.63
N ASP A 157 -0.59 12.75 -6.38
CA ASP A 157 -1.69 12.06 -5.71
C ASP A 157 -2.86 13.03 -5.50
N ILE A 158 -4.09 12.55 -5.68
CA ILE A 158 -5.26 13.36 -5.33
C ILE A 158 -5.31 13.47 -3.81
N LEU A 159 -5.32 14.70 -3.30
CA LEU A 159 -5.60 14.96 -1.89
C LEU A 159 -6.93 14.32 -1.51
N THR A 160 -6.91 13.39 -0.55
CA THR A 160 -8.09 12.68 -0.04
C THR A 160 -9.24 13.63 0.34
N GLN A 161 -8.90 14.84 0.80
CA GLN A 161 -9.86 15.90 1.10
C GLN A 161 -10.68 16.33 -0.11
N ILE A 162 -10.03 16.50 -1.27
CA ILE A 162 -10.70 16.89 -2.51
C ILE A 162 -11.70 15.82 -2.96
N LEU A 163 -11.35 14.55 -2.80
CA LEU A 163 -12.23 13.42 -3.13
C LEU A 163 -13.48 13.40 -2.24
N LEU A 164 -13.31 13.69 -0.96
CA LEU A 164 -14.40 13.69 0.01
C LEU A 164 -15.30 14.90 -0.15
N ASP A 165 -14.72 16.09 -0.36
CA ASP A 165 -15.50 17.29 -0.65
C ASP A 165 -16.29 17.13 -1.94
N ALA A 166 -15.69 16.53 -2.97
CA ALA A 166 -16.39 16.23 -4.21
C ALA A 166 -17.53 15.19 -4.03
N TYR A 167 -17.31 14.16 -3.21
CA TYR A 167 -18.35 13.20 -2.88
C TYR A 167 -19.51 13.85 -2.09
N ARG A 168 -19.19 14.69 -1.09
CA ARG A 168 -20.18 15.47 -0.32
C ARG A 168 -21.03 16.36 -1.23
N MET A 169 -20.40 17.04 -2.19
CA MET A 169 -21.09 17.86 -3.18
C MET A 169 -21.99 17.05 -4.15
N CYS A 170 -21.67 15.78 -4.39
CA CYS A 170 -22.52 14.88 -5.18
C CYS A 170 -23.75 14.39 -4.39
N GLU A 171 -23.59 14.10 -3.10
CA GLU A 171 -24.68 13.62 -2.21
C GLU A 171 -25.62 14.74 -1.74
N GLU A 172 -25.14 15.98 -1.58
CA GLU A 172 -26.03 17.12 -1.28
C GLU A 172 -27.09 17.37 -2.38
N LYS A 173 -26.86 16.87 -3.60
CA LYS A 173 -27.85 16.87 -4.69
C LYS A 173 -28.84 15.69 -4.64
N SER A 174 -28.55 14.61 -3.91
CA SER A 174 -29.41 13.43 -3.76
C SER A 174 -30.30 13.47 -2.50
N GLY A 175 -30.08 14.43 -1.58
CA GLY A 175 -31.00 14.74 -0.47
C GLY A 175 -30.88 13.86 0.76
N SER A 176 -29.74 13.21 0.99
CA SER A 176 -29.47 12.41 2.20
C SER A 176 -28.68 13.24 3.25
N PRO A 177 -29.20 13.49 4.47
CA PRO A 177 -28.54 14.38 5.45
C PRO A 177 -27.46 13.72 6.35
N ASP A 178 -27.22 12.41 6.25
CA ASP A 178 -26.46 11.67 7.28
C ASP A 178 -24.92 11.69 7.13
N LEU A 179 -24.37 12.29 6.06
CA LEU A 179 -22.93 12.22 5.75
C LEU A 179 -22.06 13.32 6.36
N CYS A 180 -22.63 14.26 7.12
CA CYS A 180 -21.85 15.35 7.76
C CYS A 180 -20.94 14.87 8.91
N LEU A 181 -21.01 13.57 9.27
CA LEU A 181 -20.28 12.95 10.37
C LEU A 181 -19.12 12.04 9.93
N VAL A 182 -18.84 11.95 8.63
CA VAL A 182 -17.78 11.08 8.11
C VAL A 182 -16.39 11.64 8.46
N ASP A 183 -15.84 11.17 9.57
CA ASP A 183 -14.51 11.54 10.04
C ASP A 183 -13.42 10.80 9.25
N ILE A 184 -12.59 11.59 8.58
CA ILE A 184 -11.44 11.15 7.77
C ILE A 184 -10.42 10.43 8.63
N GLY A 185 -10.28 10.82 9.90
CA GLY A 185 -9.46 10.12 10.87
C GLY A 185 -9.93 8.68 11.04
N GLN A 186 -11.25 8.48 11.22
CA GLN A 186 -11.83 7.15 11.41
C GLN A 186 -11.77 6.29 10.14
N LEU A 187 -11.99 6.86 8.95
CA LEU A 187 -11.80 6.12 7.69
C LEU A 187 -10.35 5.76 7.42
N LYS A 188 -9.40 6.67 7.67
CA LYS A 188 -7.96 6.39 7.54
C LYS A 188 -7.49 5.34 8.54
N GLU A 189 -8.02 5.36 9.75
CA GLU A 189 -7.73 4.35 10.76
C GLU A 189 -8.36 3.00 10.40
N ARG A 190 -9.59 3.00 9.88
CA ARG A 190 -10.34 1.80 9.51
C ARG A 190 -9.91 1.20 8.17
N TYR A 191 -9.32 1.97 7.26
CA TYR A 191 -8.95 1.53 5.90
C TYR A 191 -7.53 1.94 5.53
N ARG A 192 -6.62 1.91 6.52
CA ARG A 192 -5.21 2.27 6.40
C ARG A 192 -4.46 1.59 5.24
N CYS A 193 -4.92 0.42 4.83
CA CYS A 193 -4.37 -0.35 3.71
C CYS A 193 -4.71 0.17 2.32
N LEU A 194 -5.78 0.96 2.21
CA LEU A 194 -6.31 1.45 0.94
C LEU A 194 -5.92 2.90 0.64
N ILE A 195 -5.51 3.64 1.67
CA ILE A 195 -5.23 5.08 1.58
C ILE A 195 -3.74 5.25 1.89
N THR A 196 -2.93 5.44 0.83
CA THR A 196 -1.54 5.91 0.94
C THR A 196 -1.50 7.33 0.41
#